data_AF-A0A6G2QUA5-F1
#
_entry.id   AF-A0A6G2QUA5-F1
#
_cell.length_a   1.000
_cell.length_b   1.000
_cell.length_c   1.000
_cell.angle_alpha   90.00
_cell.angle_beta   90.00
_cell.angle_gamma   90.00
#
_symmetry.space_group_name_H-M   'P 1'
#
loop_
_entity.id
_entity.type
_entity.pdbx_description
1 polymer ?
#
loop_
_entity_poly.entity_id
_entity_poly.type
_entity_poly.pdbx_seq_one_letter_code
_entity_poly.pdbx_strand_id
1 'polypeptide(L)'
;MNTHESGSARGTPSGRTTEYRVAHLQDRLAAGELGELGVRVEVRGGAVLVTGTVPSAGCRDEVLSTVREELAGLDVHGDLVISEPSSPDHAEELS
;
A
#
# COMPACT_ATOMS: atom_id res chain seq x y z
N MET A 1 20.28 36.02 -25.14
CA MET A 1 18.81 36.20 -25.05
C MET A 1 18.18 34.96 -25.65
N ASN A 2 17.63 33.97 -24.94
CA ASN A 2 17.12 33.92 -23.58
C ASN A 2 17.42 32.54 -22.96
N THR A 3 17.82 32.58 -21.70
CA THR A 3 17.85 31.47 -20.76
C THR A 3 16.42 31.02 -20.46
N HIS A 4 16.09 29.77 -20.78
CA HIS A 4 14.92 29.11 -20.21
C HIS A 4 15.39 28.24 -19.04
N GLU A 5 15.68 28.90 -17.91
CA GLU A 5 15.62 28.28 -16.60
C GLU A 5 14.14 28.04 -16.26
N SER A 6 13.64 26.84 -16.55
CA SER A 6 12.40 26.37 -15.96
C SER A 6 12.74 25.61 -14.68
N GLY A 7 12.74 26.34 -13.57
CA GLY A 7 12.79 25.77 -12.23
C GLY A 7 11.42 25.24 -11.80
N SER A 8 11.39 24.00 -11.31
CA SER A 8 10.54 23.44 -10.23
C SER A 8 10.50 21.92 -10.41
N ALA A 9 10.89 21.06 -9.47
CA ALA A 9 10.91 21.20 -8.03
C ALA A 9 12.21 20.66 -7.46
N ARG A 10 12.87 21.48 -6.65
CA ARG A 10 13.86 21.02 -5.67
C ARG A 10 13.05 20.29 -4.60
N GLY A 11 12.76 19.01 -4.82
CA GLY A 11 12.14 18.15 -3.80
C GLY A 11 12.95 18.30 -2.51
N THR A 12 12.31 18.68 -1.41
CA THR A 12 12.92 18.59 -0.09
C THR A 12 13.52 17.19 0.05
N PRO A 13 14.72 17.03 0.66
CA PRO A 13 15.31 15.70 0.82
C PRO A 13 14.31 14.71 1.44
N SER A 14 13.43 15.19 2.33
CA SER A 14 12.32 14.44 2.93
C SER A 14 11.29 13.90 1.93
N GLY A 15 10.96 14.63 0.86
CA GLY A 15 10.04 14.15 -0.18
C GLY A 15 10.66 13.02 -1.00
N ARG A 16 11.91 13.20 -1.43
CA ARG A 16 12.68 12.16 -2.14
C ARG A 16 12.94 10.94 -1.28
N THR A 17 13.16 11.12 0.03
CA THR A 17 13.27 10.02 0.98
C THR A 17 11.93 9.28 1.13
N THR A 18 10.80 9.99 1.11
CA THR A 18 9.47 9.38 1.18
C THR A 18 9.17 8.55 -0.07
N GLU A 19 9.36 9.13 -1.24
CA GLU A 19 9.17 8.46 -2.54
C GLU A 19 10.06 7.21 -2.63
N TYR A 20 11.32 7.30 -2.19
CA TYR A 20 12.23 6.16 -2.15
C TYR A 20 11.76 5.07 -1.18
N ARG A 21 11.35 5.43 0.05
CA ARG A 21 10.83 4.47 1.04
C ARG A 21 9.58 3.75 0.53
N VAL A 22 8.67 4.49 -0.10
CA VAL A 22 7.45 3.92 -0.68
C VAL A 22 7.77 2.99 -1.85
N ALA A 23 8.66 3.40 -2.76
CA ALA A 23 9.08 2.53 -3.86
C ALA A 23 9.76 1.25 -3.35
N HIS A 24 10.59 1.35 -2.32
CA HIS A 24 11.23 0.19 -1.70
C HIS A 24 10.20 -0.74 -1.02
N LEU A 25 9.20 -0.18 -0.36
CA LEU A 25 8.10 -0.95 0.23
C LEU A 25 7.26 -1.65 -0.85
N GLN A 26 6.93 -0.97 -1.94
CA GLN A 26 6.22 -1.56 -3.08
C GLN A 26 6.96 -2.75 -3.67
N ASP A 27 8.27 -2.61 -3.87
CA ASP A 27 9.13 -3.68 -4.39
C ASP A 27 9.14 -4.89 -3.45
N ARG A 28 9.27 -4.65 -2.14
CA ARG A 28 9.20 -5.71 -1.11
C ARG A 28 7.85 -6.40 -1.06
N LEU A 29 6.75 -5.64 -1.14
CA LEU A 29 5.39 -6.21 -1.16
C LEU A 29 5.19 -7.04 -2.41
N ALA A 30 5.67 -6.59 -3.58
CA ALA A 30 5.56 -7.33 -4.83
C ALA A 30 6.42 -8.60 -4.87
N ALA A 31 7.59 -8.60 -4.19
CA ALA A 31 8.50 -9.73 -4.14
C ALA A 31 8.16 -10.77 -3.05
N GLY A 32 7.33 -10.42 -2.07
CA GLY A 32 6.95 -11.29 -0.95
C GLY A 32 5.62 -12.02 -1.16
N GLU A 33 5.23 -12.82 -0.16
CA GLU A 33 3.95 -13.55 -0.09
C GLU A 33 2.73 -12.62 -0.14
N LEU A 34 2.93 -11.34 0.19
CA LEU A 34 1.93 -10.26 0.12
C LEU A 34 1.64 -9.79 -1.32
N GLY A 35 2.52 -10.08 -2.28
CA GLY A 35 2.35 -9.71 -3.69
C GLY A 35 1.19 -10.44 -4.35
N GLU A 36 0.88 -11.64 -3.84
CA GLU A 36 -0.26 -12.46 -4.29
C GLU A 36 -1.61 -11.92 -3.79
N LEU A 37 -1.59 -11.00 -2.82
CA LEU A 37 -2.77 -10.43 -2.19
C LEU A 37 -3.32 -9.20 -2.92
N GLY A 38 -2.71 -8.78 -4.02
CA GLY A 38 -3.14 -7.60 -4.77
C GLY A 38 -3.10 -6.30 -3.95
N VAL A 39 -2.27 -6.26 -2.90
CA VAL A 39 -2.06 -5.06 -2.07
C VAL A 39 -1.24 -4.04 -2.83
N ARG A 40 -1.67 -2.78 -2.78
CA ARG A 40 -1.07 -1.62 -3.45
C ARG A 40 -0.80 -0.52 -2.44
N VAL A 41 0.31 0.19 -2.63
CA VAL A 41 0.70 1.34 -1.82
C VAL A 41 0.82 2.56 -2.74
N GLU A 42 0.22 3.68 -2.37
CA GLU A 42 0.26 4.92 -3.14
C GLU A 42 0.53 6.13 -2.25
N VAL A 43 1.21 7.15 -2.78
CA VAL A 43 1.34 8.46 -2.10
C VAL A 43 0.25 9.41 -2.60
N ARG A 44 -0.54 9.96 -1.68
CA ARG A 44 -1.64 10.90 -1.96
C ARG A 44 -1.54 12.09 -1.02
N GLY A 45 -1.23 13.27 -1.56
CA GLY A 45 -1.23 14.53 -0.79
C GLY A 45 -0.29 14.55 0.43
N GLY A 46 0.78 13.73 0.43
CA GLY A 46 1.71 13.60 1.56
C GLY A 46 1.39 12.46 2.54
N ALA A 47 0.24 11.80 2.38
CA ALA A 47 -0.10 10.57 3.09
C ALA A 47 0.13 9.35 2.19
N VAL A 48 0.24 8.17 2.80
CA VAL A 48 0.40 6.90 2.12
C VAL A 48 -0.87 6.07 2.29
N LEU A 49 -1.47 5.68 1.17
CA LEU A 49 -2.66 4.86 1.12
C LEU A 49 -2.27 3.42 0.78
N VAL A 50 -2.69 2.48 1.61
CA VAL A 50 -2.53 1.04 1.40
C VAL A 50 -3.91 0.46 1.10
N THR A 51 -4.08 -0.12 -0.09
CA THR A 51 -5.35 -0.70 -0.55
C THR A 51 -5.15 -2.13 -1.03
N GLY A 52 -6.19 -2.96 -0.99
CA GLY A 52 -6.09 -4.33 -1.47
C GLY A 52 -7.02 -5.29 -0.75
N THR A 53 -6.88 -6.57 -1.09
CA THR A 53 -7.73 -7.64 -0.58
C THR A 53 -6.87 -8.72 0.06
N VAL A 54 -7.07 -8.98 1.35
CA VAL A 54 -6.27 -9.94 2.12
C VAL A 54 -7.13 -11.13 2.55
N PRO A 55 -6.55 -12.33 2.76
CA PRO A 55 -7.31 -13.54 3.03
C PRO A 55 -7.80 -13.62 4.49
N SER A 56 -7.25 -12.79 5.38
CA SER A 56 -7.58 -12.81 6.80
C SER A 56 -7.25 -11.48 7.49
N ALA A 57 -7.84 -11.27 8.66
CA ALA A 57 -7.50 -10.13 9.52
C ALA A 57 -6.04 -10.16 9.99
N GLY A 58 -5.48 -11.34 10.26
CA GLY A 58 -4.06 -11.47 10.64
C GLY A 58 -3.12 -10.99 9.54
N CYS A 59 -3.41 -11.36 8.29
CA CYS A 59 -2.64 -10.90 7.15
C CYS A 59 -2.78 -9.38 6.93
N ARG A 60 -3.99 -8.83 7.11
CA ARG A 60 -4.21 -7.38 7.12
C ARG A 60 -3.30 -6.68 8.13
N ASP A 61 -3.28 -7.17 9.36
CA ASP A 61 -2.58 -6.51 10.46
C ASP A 61 -1.06 -6.62 10.29
N GLU A 62 -0.56 -7.74 9.74
CA GLU A 62 0.86 -7.90 9.38
C GLU A 62 1.32 -6.93 8.29
N VAL A 63 0.51 -6.76 7.23
CA VAL A 63 0.76 -5.76 6.17
C VAL A 63 0.82 -4.37 6.79
N LEU A 64 -0.17 -4.00 7.59
CA LEU A 64 -0.25 -2.67 8.19
C LEU A 64 0.88 -2.42 9.20
N SER A 65 1.32 -3.41 9.97
CA SER A 65 2.46 -3.28 10.87
C SER A 65 3.73 -2.99 10.07
N THR A 66 4.00 -3.81 9.04
CA THR A 66 5.17 -3.65 8.17
C THR A 66 5.20 -2.27 7.52
N VAL A 67 4.06 -1.82 6.97
CA VAL A 67 3.98 -0.48 6.35
C VAL A 67 4.25 0.61 7.39
N ARG A 68 3.65 0.53 8.58
CA ARG A 68 3.79 1.56 9.62
C ARG A 68 5.22 1.64 10.17
N GLU A 69 5.91 0.52 10.26
CA GLU A 69 7.31 0.46 10.68
C GLU A 69 8.22 1.10 9.61
N GLU A 70 8.08 0.67 8.36
CA GLU A 70 8.89 1.15 7.24
C GLU A 70 8.64 2.62 6.92
N LEU A 71 7.41 3.08 7.11
CA LEU A 71 6.95 4.45 6.84
C LEU A 71 6.74 5.26 8.11
N ALA A 72 7.40 4.88 9.21
CA ALA A 72 7.38 5.63 10.46
C ALA A 72 7.60 7.13 10.24
N GLY A 73 6.72 7.95 10.84
CA GLY A 73 6.71 9.40 10.68
C GLY A 73 5.90 9.92 9.49
N LEU A 74 5.24 9.05 8.71
CA LEU A 74 4.30 9.41 7.65
C LEU A 74 2.87 9.03 8.06
N ASP A 75 1.90 9.79 7.56
CA ASP A 75 0.48 9.43 7.71
C ASP A 75 0.17 8.24 6.80
N VAL A 76 -0.26 7.12 7.40
CA VAL A 76 -0.60 5.89 6.69
C VAL A 76 -2.08 5.58 6.88
N HIS A 77 -2.81 5.47 5.77
CA HIS A 77 -4.20 5.05 5.73
C HIS A 77 -4.29 3.65 5.13
N GLY A 78 -4.92 2.72 5.86
CA GLY A 78 -5.16 1.36 5.40
C GLY A 78 -6.63 1.17 5.03
N ASP A 79 -6.87 0.77 3.79
CA ASP A 79 -8.19 0.38 3.25
C ASP A 79 -8.07 -1.02 2.63
N LEU A 80 -7.91 -2.00 3.52
CA LEU A 80 -7.75 -3.42 3.18
C LEU A 80 -9.03 -4.17 3.48
N VAL A 81 -9.58 -4.83 2.45
CA VAL A 81 -10.77 -5.67 2.56
C VAL A 81 -10.34 -7.10 2.83
N ILE A 82 -11.06 -7.80 3.72
CA ILE A 82 -10.81 -9.22 3.94
C ILE A 82 -11.73 -10.02 3.01
N SER A 83 -11.15 -10.82 2.12
CA SER A 83 -11.89 -11.85 1.40
C SER A 83 -11.99 -13.09 2.28
N GLU A 84 -12.90 -13.07 3.24
CA GLU A 84 -13.31 -14.32 3.88
C GLU A 84 -14.00 -15.18 2.80
N PRO A 85 -13.65 -16.47 2.65
CA PRO A 85 -14.50 -17.37 1.91
C PRO A 85 -15.80 -17.46 2.72
N SER A 86 -16.78 -16.65 2.37
CA SER A 86 -18.15 -16.91 2.77
C SER A 86 -18.46 -18.31 2.24
N SER A 87 -18.46 -19.31 3.14
CA SER A 87 -18.99 -20.63 2.81
C SER A 87 -20.31 -20.39 2.09
N PRO A 88 -20.53 -20.97 0.91
CA PRO A 88 -21.83 -20.86 0.26
C PRO A 88 -22.84 -21.48 1.23
N ASP A 89 -23.58 -20.63 1.95
CA ASP A 89 -24.71 -21.00 2.78
C ASP A 89 -25.88 -21.29 1.82
N HIS A 90 -25.71 -22.37 1.05
CA HIS A 90 -26.79 -22.99 0.33
C HIS A 90 -26.49 -24.47 0.29
N ALA A 91 -27.06 -25.21 1.26
CA ALA A 91 -27.38 -26.59 0.99
C ALA A 91 -28.36 -26.57 -0.19
N GLU A 92 -27.89 -26.94 -1.38
CA GLU A 92 -28.77 -27.23 -2.51
C GLU A 92 -29.74 -28.34 -2.07
N GLU A 93 -30.98 -27.98 -1.75
CA GLU A 93 -32.06 -28.94 -1.54
C GLU A 93 -32.49 -29.45 -2.91
N LEU A 94 -32.02 -30.65 -3.27
CA LEU A 94 -32.47 -31.37 -4.47
C LEU A 94 -33.87 -31.93 -4.21
N SER A 95 -34.91 -31.25 -4.72
CA SER A 95 -36.30 -31.74 -4.76
C SER A 95 -36.59 -32.57 -6.01
#